data_AF-A0A2R6AZS1-F1
#
_entry.id   AF-A0A2R6AZS1-F1
#
_cell.length_a   1.000
_cell.length_b   1.000
_cell.length_c   1.000
_cell.angle_alpha   90.00
_cell.angle_beta   90.00
_cell.angle_gamma   90.00
#
_symmetry.space_group_name_H-M   'P 1'
#
loop_
_entity.id
_entity.type
_entity.pdbx_description
1 polymer ?
#
loop_
_entity_poly.entity_id
_entity_poly.type
_entity_poly.pdbx_seq_one_letter_code
_entity_poly.pdbx_strand_id
1 'polypeptide(L)' 'MDTSRLVVYHAAAQKAGFIPRVYPRAFGRIDIKHRVLTHVEIGLKQIEE' A
#
# COMPACT_ATOMS: atom_id res chain seq x y z
N MET A 1 -6.44 -10.81 23.50
CA MET A 1 -5.96 -11.61 22.36
C MET A 1 -4.55 -12.07 22.66
N ASP A 2 -4.33 -13.37 22.66
CA ASP A 2 -2.98 -13.94 22.72
C ASP A 2 -2.35 -13.82 21.32
N THR A 3 -1.25 -13.07 21.19
CA THR A 3 -0.60 -12.80 19.90
C THR A 3 -0.02 -14.06 19.26
N SER A 4 0.30 -15.09 20.07
CA SER A 4 0.79 -16.38 19.55
C SER A 4 -0.30 -17.19 18.84
N ARG A 5 -1.57 -16.82 19.03
CA ARG A 5 -2.75 -17.53 18.50
C ARG A 5 -3.52 -16.71 17.45
N LEU A 6 -2.93 -15.62 16.96
CA LEU A 6 -3.51 -14.82 15.89
C LEU A 6 -3.12 -15.37 14.53
N VAL A 7 -4.10 -15.56 13.67
CA VAL A 7 -3.88 -15.87 12.26
C VAL A 7 -4.44 -14.76 11.37
N VAL A 8 -3.75 -14.52 10.25
CA VAL A 8 -4.24 -13.62 9.21
C VAL A 8 -5.37 -14.33 8.48
N TYR A 9 -6.60 -13.81 8.59
CA TYR A 9 -7.76 -14.36 7.87
C TYR A 9 -8.12 -13.52 6.64
N HIS A 10 -7.70 -12.26 6.61
CA HIS A 10 -7.91 -11.35 5.49
C HIS A 10 -6.65 -10.50 5.27
N ALA A 11 -6.21 -10.43 4.01
CA ALA A 11 -5.17 -9.54 3.58
C ALA A 11 -5.56 -8.97 2.21
N ALA A 12 -5.70 -7.65 2.13
CA ALA A 12 -6.03 -6.97 0.89
C ALA A 12 -5.08 -5.80 0.64
N ALA A 13 -4.81 -5.54 -0.64
CA ALA A 13 -4.04 -4.40 -1.09
C ALA A 13 -4.83 -3.68 -2.19
N GLN A 14 -5.09 -2.39 -2.00
CA GLN A 14 -5.87 -1.58 -2.91
C GLN A 14 -5.05 -0.39 -3.40
N LYS A 15 -5.21 -0.04 -4.68
CA LYS A 15 -4.59 1.16 -5.25
C LYS A 15 -5.16 2.40 -4.54
N ALA A 16 -4.27 3.21 -3.99
CA ALA A 16 -4.63 4.47 -3.35
C ALA A 16 -4.36 5.66 -4.29
N GLY A 17 -4.21 6.85 -3.71
CA GLY A 17 -3.76 8.03 -4.45
C GLY A 17 -2.33 7.91 -4.97
N PHE A 18 -1.88 8.94 -5.68
CA PHE A 18 -0.49 9.06 -6.11
C PHE A 18 0.11 10.39 -5.67
N ILE A 19 1.42 10.39 -5.44
CA ILE A 19 2.18 11.61 -5.17
C ILE A 19 2.87 12.02 -6.49
N PRO A 20 2.45 13.12 -7.14
CA PRO A 20 3.11 13.61 -8.33
C PRO A 20 4.48 14.20 -7.97
N ARG A 21 5.50 13.89 -8.77
CA ARG A 21 6.82 14.52 -8.67
C ARG A 21 7.25 15.03 -10.03
N VAL A 22 7.80 16.24 -10.05
CA VAL A 22 8.39 16.83 -11.25
C VAL A 22 9.53 15.94 -11.73
N TYR A 23 9.54 15.64 -13.02
CA TYR A 23 10.57 14.83 -13.65
C TYR A 23 11.11 15.56 -14.89
N PRO A 24 12.22 16.31 -14.75
CA PRO A 24 12.82 17.02 -15.87
C PRO A 24 13.38 16.05 -16.91
N ARG A 25 13.20 16.38 -18.18
CA ARG A 25 13.64 15.61 -19.34
C ARG A 25 14.55 16.46 -20.24
N ALA A 26 15.08 15.84 -21.29
CA ALA A 26 15.87 16.51 -22.31
C ALA A 26 15.07 17.65 -23.00
N PHE A 27 15.81 18.63 -23.54
CA PHE A 27 15.25 19.77 -24.28
C PHE A 27 14.24 20.60 -23.50
N GLY A 28 14.45 20.77 -22.18
CA GLY A 28 13.60 21.61 -21.33
C GLY A 28 12.21 21.07 -21.06
N ARG A 29 11.92 19.82 -21.45
CA ARG A 29 10.63 19.18 -21.20
C ARG A 29 10.48 18.79 -19.74
N ILE A 30 9.26 18.88 -19.22
CA ILE A 30 8.91 18.47 -17.86
C ILE A 30 7.77 17.47 -17.94
N ASP A 31 7.98 16.29 -17.37
CA ASP A 31 6.95 15.27 -17.16
C ASP A 31 6.58 15.19 -15.67
N ILE A 32 5.47 14.49 -15.37
CA ILE A 32 5.08 14.14 -14.00
C ILE A 32 5.34 12.64 -13.78
N LYS A 33 6.16 12.32 -12.77
CA LYS A 33 6.34 10.96 -12.28
C LYS A 33 5.36 10.71 -11.12
N HIS A 34 4.41 9.81 -11.32
CA HIS A 34 3.43 9.44 -10.31
C HIS A 34 3.96 8.33 -9.41
N ARG A 35 4.13 8.59 -8.11
CA ARG A 35 4.35 7.53 -7.13
C ARG A 35 3.00 7.03 -6.63
N VAL A 36 2.58 5.85 -7.06
CA VAL A 36 1.31 5.23 -6.64
C VAL A 36 1.45 4.70 -5.21
N LEU A 37 0.51 5.09 -4.35
CA LEU A 37 0.40 4.58 -2.99
C LEU A 37 -0.54 3.37 -2.96
N THR A 38 -0.46 2.57 -1.90
CA THR A 38 -1.28 1.37 -1.70
C THR A 38 -1.86 1.37 -0.30
N HIS A 39 -3.16 1.14 -0.17
CA HIS A 39 -3.80 0.85 1.11
C HIS A 39 -3.65 -0.65 1.38
N VAL A 40 -3.19 -1.00 2.58
CA VAL A 40 -3.00 -2.38 3.01
C VAL A 40 -3.93 -2.63 4.19
N GLU A 41 -4.76 -3.66 4.07
CA GLU A 41 -5.70 -4.09 5.09
C GLU A 41 -5.31 -5.49 5.56
N ILE A 42 -5.19 -5.67 6.87
CA ILE A 42 -4.85 -6.95 7.50
C ILE A 42 -5.87 -7.23 8.60
N GLY A 43 -6.68 -8.26 8.39
CA GLY A 43 -7.59 -8.80 9.37
C GLY A 43 -6.94 -9.96 10.12
N LEU A 44 -6.92 -9.87 11.45
CA LEU A 44 -6.46 -10.93 12.33
C LEU A 44 -7.64 -11.57 13.05
N LYS A 45 -7.61 -12.89 13.17
CA LYS A 45 -8.58 -13.67 13.94
C LYS A 45 -7.83 -14.53 14.93
N GLN A 46 -8.31 -14.59 16.17
CA GLN A 46 -7.79 -15.52 17.15
C GLN A 46 -8.40 -16.90 16.90
N ILE A 47 -7.56 -17.93 16.92
CA ILE A 47 -8.03 -19.32 16.89
C ILE A 47 -8.42 -19.69 18.33
N GLU A 48 -9.66 -20.14 18.49
CA GLU A 48 -10.13 -20.83 19.70
C GLU A 48 -9.96 -22.33 19.43
N GLU A 49 -9.05 -22.96 20.17
CA GLU A 49 -9.04 -24.43 20.33
C GLU A 49 -10.14 -24.85 21.31
#